data_AF-A0A2V9VFH1-F1
#
_entry.id   AF-A0A2V9VFH1-F1
#
_cell.length_a   1.000
_cell.length_b   1.000
_cell.length_c   1.000
_cell.angle_alpha   90.00
_cell.angle_beta   90.00
_cell.angle_gamma   90.00
#
_symmetry.space_group_name_H-M   'P 1'
#
loop_
_entity.id
_entity.type
_entity.pdbx_description
1 polymer ?
#
loop_
_entity_poly.entity_id
_entity_poly.type
_entity_poly.pdbx_seq_one_letter_code
_entity_poly.pdbx_strand_id
1 'polypeptide(L)'
;MSSTNPGPPAQVFQSSMGSYSSTRIIYWDGRAGDYRAFYCDSLQPGGCGGAGTGKWEGKDLVFESTTKGHRGSIQVNERFSDISSVGFTFSLDVVDRGKSERSLTIQARKMGAKP
;
A
#
# COMPACT_ATOMS: atom_id res chain seq x y z
N MET A 1 -35.83 32.96 17.83
CA MET A 1 -34.96 32.18 18.75
C MET A 1 -34.65 30.86 18.06
N SER A 2 -33.43 30.67 17.58
CA SER A 2 -32.99 29.46 16.88
C SER A 2 -32.75 28.34 17.89
N SER A 3 -33.32 27.16 17.64
CA SER A 3 -33.00 25.93 18.35
C SER A 3 -32.07 25.10 17.48
N THR A 4 -30.78 25.08 17.82
CA THR A 4 -29.81 24.15 17.23
C THR A 4 -29.88 22.83 17.97
N ASN A 5 -30.38 21.79 17.30
CA ASN A 5 -30.24 20.41 17.75
C ASN A 5 -28.77 19.98 17.62
N PRO A 6 -28.10 19.52 18.68
CA PRO A 6 -26.80 18.89 18.54
C PRO A 6 -27.01 17.52 17.87
N GLY A 7 -26.38 17.34 16.70
CA GLY A 7 -26.34 16.04 16.03
C GLY A 7 -25.70 14.96 16.93
N PRO A 8 -25.98 13.67 16.67
CA PRO A 8 -25.45 12.60 17.49
C PRO A 8 -23.91 12.61 17.47
N PRO A 9 -23.24 12.28 18.60
CA PRO A 9 -21.79 12.27 18.66
C PRO A 9 -21.23 11.32 17.61
N ALA A 10 -20.16 11.77 16.95
CA ALA A 10 -19.41 10.96 16.00
C ALA A 10 -19.01 9.63 16.66
N GLN A 11 -19.43 8.52 16.08
CA GLN A 11 -19.06 7.19 16.56
C GLN A 11 -17.56 7.02 16.37
N VAL A 12 -16.83 7.01 17.48
CA VAL A 12 -15.42 6.59 17.49
C VAL A 12 -15.42 5.10 17.17
N PHE A 13 -14.98 4.74 15.96
CA PHE A 13 -14.66 3.35 15.63
C PHE A 13 -13.45 2.92 16.48
N GLN A 14 -13.70 2.42 17.68
CA GLN A 14 -12.70 1.65 18.42
C GLN A 14 -12.57 0.30 17.71
N SER A 15 -11.59 0.18 16.82
CA SER A 15 -11.21 -1.12 16.26
C SER A 15 -10.60 -1.96 17.39
N SER A 16 -11.29 -3.01 17.81
CA SER A 16 -10.79 -4.04 18.72
C SER A 16 -9.76 -4.97 18.06
N MET A 17 -9.06 -4.49 17.03
CA MET A 17 -8.00 -5.27 16.39
C MET A 17 -6.76 -5.15 17.26
N GLY A 18 -6.30 -6.28 17.81
CA GLY A 18 -5.03 -6.34 18.54
C GLY A 18 -3.85 -5.85 17.69
N SER A 19 -2.64 -5.80 18.26
CA SER A 19 -1.45 -5.30 17.58
C SER A 19 -1.32 -5.87 16.16
N TYR A 20 -1.34 -4.99 15.17
CA TYR A 20 -1.13 -5.33 13.77
C TYR A 20 0.37 -5.34 13.49
N SER A 21 0.88 -6.49 13.09
CA SER A 21 2.24 -6.64 12.59
C SER A 21 2.17 -7.20 11.19
N SER A 22 2.91 -6.58 10.27
CA SER A 22 3.06 -7.12 8.94
C SER A 22 4.50 -7.09 8.47
N THR A 23 4.82 -7.99 7.56
CA THR A 23 6.11 -8.04 6.88
C THR A 23 5.85 -8.30 5.41
N ARG A 24 6.45 -7.46 4.57
CA ARG A 24 6.46 -7.68 3.13
C ARG A 24 7.84 -8.16 2.71
N ILE A 25 7.87 -9.24 1.94
CA ILE A 25 9.08 -9.83 1.39
C ILE A 25 9.04 -9.59 -0.12
N ILE A 26 10.11 -9.04 -0.68
CA ILE A 26 10.25 -8.78 -2.11
C ILE A 26 11.56 -9.41 -2.57
N TYR A 27 11.52 -10.22 -3.63
CA TYR A 27 12.72 -10.80 -4.23
C TYR A 27 12.64 -10.79 -5.76
N TRP A 28 13.80 -10.81 -6.41
CA TRP A 28 13.90 -10.97 -7.86
C TRP A 28 13.81 -12.46 -8.23
N ASP A 29 12.80 -12.84 -9.01
CA ASP A 29 12.70 -14.17 -9.59
C ASP A 29 13.40 -14.19 -10.95
N GLY A 30 14.62 -14.72 -10.97
CA GLY A 30 15.41 -14.80 -12.20
C GLY A 30 14.81 -15.70 -13.29
N ARG A 31 13.87 -16.59 -12.96
CA ARG A 31 13.19 -17.44 -13.95
C ARG A 31 12.01 -16.69 -14.59
N ALA A 32 11.27 -15.93 -13.80
CA ALA A 32 10.15 -15.13 -14.28
C ALA A 32 10.59 -13.79 -14.89
N GLY A 33 11.78 -13.32 -14.55
CA GLY A 33 12.28 -12.01 -14.98
C GLY A 33 11.51 -10.85 -14.37
N ASP A 34 10.98 -11.04 -13.16
CA ASP A 34 10.24 -10.04 -12.40
C ASP A 34 10.51 -10.11 -10.90
N TYR A 35 10.13 -9.06 -10.17
CA TYR A 35 10.07 -9.13 -8.72
C TYR A 35 8.79 -9.83 -8.29
N ARG A 36 8.90 -10.68 -7.27
CA ARG A 36 7.76 -11.30 -6.58
C ARG A 36 7.66 -10.70 -5.19
N ALA A 37 6.43 -10.44 -4.77
CA ALA A 37 6.16 -9.94 -3.43
C ALA A 37 5.26 -10.91 -2.66
N PHE A 38 5.51 -11.05 -1.36
CA PHE A 38 4.70 -11.77 -0.39
C PHE A 38 4.38 -10.87 0.78
N TYR A 39 3.19 -11.04 1.34
CA TYR A 39 2.72 -10.30 2.51
C TYR A 39 2.35 -11.28 3.60
N CYS A 40 2.90 -11.09 4.78
CA CYS A 40 2.61 -11.86 5.98
C CYS A 40 2.08 -10.89 7.02
N ASP A 41 0.88 -11.13 7.54
CA ASP A 41 0.31 -10.31 8.60
C ASP A 41 -0.34 -11.16 9.70
N SER A 42 -0.56 -10.54 10.85
CA SER A 42 -1.16 -11.19 12.02
C SER A 42 -2.64 -11.53 11.86
N LEU A 43 -3.28 -11.16 10.74
CA LEU A 43 -4.69 -11.39 10.44
C LEU A 43 -4.90 -12.55 9.46
N GLN A 44 -3.85 -13.04 8.79
CA GLN A 44 -3.91 -14.20 7.90
C GLN A 44 -3.58 -15.50 8.65
N PRO A 45 -4.58 -16.33 9.01
CA PRO A 45 -4.35 -17.58 9.75
C PRO A 45 -3.56 -18.64 8.95
N GLY A 46 -3.48 -18.49 7.62
CA GLY A 46 -2.72 -19.38 6.73
C GLY A 46 -1.27 -19.00 6.49
N GLY A 47 -0.78 -17.91 7.11
CA GLY A 47 0.56 -17.38 6.85
C GLY A 47 0.60 -16.47 5.62
N CYS A 48 1.79 -16.34 5.02
CA CYS A 48 2.07 -15.36 3.97
C CYS A 48 1.29 -15.62 2.67
N GLY A 49 0.66 -14.58 2.11
CA GLY A 49 0.02 -14.60 0.79
C GLY A 49 0.85 -13.89 -0.28
N GLY A 50 0.59 -14.22 -1.55
CA GLY A 50 1.15 -13.47 -2.69
C GLY A 50 0.67 -12.01 -2.68
N ALA A 51 1.58 -11.08 -2.92
CA ALA A 51 1.38 -9.63 -2.80
C ALA A 51 1.75 -8.87 -4.06
N GLY A 52 1.57 -9.53 -5.21
CA GLY A 52 1.80 -8.96 -6.52
C GLY A 52 3.17 -9.25 -7.12
N THR A 53 3.37 -8.68 -8.31
CA THR A 53 4.63 -8.73 -9.06
C THR A 53 5.12 -7.33 -9.35
N GLY A 54 6.44 -7.14 -9.39
CA GLY A 54 7.06 -5.86 -9.68
C GLY A 54 7.97 -5.89 -10.89
N LYS A 55 8.00 -4.78 -11.64
CA LYS A 55 8.88 -4.58 -12.79
C LYS A 55 9.39 -3.15 -12.82
N TRP A 56 10.52 -2.96 -13.49
CA TRP A 56 11.02 -1.63 -13.80
C TRP A 56 10.27 -1.03 -14.98
N GLU A 57 9.73 0.17 -14.78
CA GLU A 57 9.15 1.02 -15.82
C GLU A 57 10.05 2.26 -15.96
N GLY A 58 11.00 2.18 -16.90
CA GLY A 58 12.06 3.18 -17.00
C GLY A 58 12.90 3.21 -15.72
N LYS A 59 12.84 4.30 -14.96
CA LYS A 59 13.57 4.49 -13.70
C LYS A 59 12.77 4.14 -12.44
N ASP A 60 11.49 3.80 -12.60
CA ASP A 60 10.57 3.57 -11.49
C ASP A 60 10.36 2.06 -11.30
N LEU A 61 10.30 1.61 -10.06
CA LEU A 61 9.93 0.23 -9.74
C LEU A 61 8.44 0.20 -9.40
N VAL A 62 7.67 -0.57 -10.17
CA VAL A 62 6.21 -0.62 -10.07
C VAL A 62 5.77 -2.03 -9.70
N PHE A 63 4.98 -2.15 -8.64
CA PHE A 63 4.31 -3.38 -8.24
C PHE A 63 2.82 -3.29 -8.54
N GLU A 64 2.28 -4.36 -9.10
CA GLU A 64 0.85 -4.53 -9.31
C GLU A 64 0.36 -5.69 -8.46
N SER A 65 -0.71 -5.45 -7.72
CA SER A 65 -1.34 -6.47 -6.89
C SER A 65 -2.86 -6.36 -6.96
N THR A 66 -3.54 -7.46 -6.65
CA THR A 66 -4.99 -7.46 -6.47
C THR A 66 -5.27 -7.83 -5.03
N THR A 67 -6.06 -7.01 -4.34
CA THR A 67 -6.51 -7.28 -2.98
C THR A 67 -8.03 -7.31 -2.92
N LYS A 68 -8.58 -7.99 -1.91
CA LYS A 68 -10.04 -8.06 -1.70
C LYS A 68 -10.50 -6.80 -0.98
N GLY A 69 -11.25 -5.94 -1.68
CA GLY A 69 -12.00 -4.86 -1.07
C GLY A 69 -13.39 -5.30 -0.62
N HIS A 70 -14.09 -4.43 0.11
CA HIS A 70 -15.46 -4.69 0.59
C HIS A 70 -16.48 -4.95 -0.53
N ARG A 71 -16.23 -4.47 -1.76
CA ARG A 71 -17.13 -4.58 -2.91
C ARG A 71 -16.62 -5.52 -4.01
N GLY A 72 -15.55 -6.27 -3.74
CA GLY A 72 -14.88 -7.12 -4.73
C GLY A 72 -13.38 -6.84 -4.79
N SER A 73 -12.72 -7.49 -5.74
CA SER A 73 -11.29 -7.29 -5.98
C SER A 73 -10.99 -5.87 -6.43
N ILE A 74 -10.02 -5.23 -5.79
CA ILE A 74 -9.44 -3.95 -6.19
C ILE A 74 -8.01 -4.18 -6.65
N GLN A 75 -7.61 -3.52 -7.74
CA GLN A 75 -6.23 -3.52 -8.16
C GLN A 75 -5.51 -2.37 -7.46
N VAL A 76 -4.26 -2.62 -7.09
CA VAL A 76 -3.41 -1.68 -6.38
C VAL A 76 -2.08 -1.63 -7.11
N ASN A 77 -1.69 -0.42 -7.48
CA ASN A 77 -0.40 -0.14 -8.12
C ASN A 77 0.46 0.66 -7.14
N GLU A 78 1.61 0.09 -6.82
CA GLU A 78 2.60 0.72 -5.95
C GLU A 78 3.79 1.12 -6.79
N ARG A 79 4.22 2.38 -6.69
CA ARG A 79 5.35 2.89 -7.44
C ARG A 79 6.39 3.45 -6.48
N PHE A 80 7.62 3.01 -6.67
CA PHE A 80 8.81 3.58 -6.07
C PHE A 80 9.51 4.40 -7.15
N SER A 81 9.48 5.72 -7.02
CA SER A 81 10.10 6.67 -7.93
C SER A 81 11.22 7.45 -7.25
N ASP A 82 12.02 8.14 -8.06
CA ASP A 82 13.12 9.00 -7.59
C ASP A 82 14.06 8.27 -6.63
N ILE A 83 14.28 6.99 -6.91
CA ILE A 83 15.11 6.10 -6.11
C ILE A 83 16.56 6.57 -6.20
N SER A 84 17.15 6.79 -5.03
CA SER A 84 18.54 7.22 -4.89
C SER A 84 19.13 6.62 -3.61
N SER A 85 20.42 6.84 -3.37
CA SER A 85 21.09 6.45 -2.13
C SER A 85 20.59 7.21 -0.89
N VAL A 86 19.84 8.30 -1.08
CA VAL A 86 19.34 9.15 0.02
C VAL A 86 17.84 9.00 0.27
N GLY A 87 17.11 8.31 -0.61
CA GLY A 87 15.67 8.11 -0.44
C GLY A 87 14.94 7.74 -1.72
N PHE A 88 13.62 7.73 -1.62
CA PHE A 88 12.68 7.45 -2.71
C PHE A 88 11.31 8.08 -2.41
N THR A 89 10.46 8.15 -3.42
CA THR A 89 9.04 8.47 -3.28
C THR A 89 8.24 7.19 -3.52
N PHE A 90 7.39 6.83 -2.56
CA PHE A 90 6.43 5.75 -2.71
C PHE A 90 5.06 6.35 -3.00
N SER A 91 4.35 5.80 -3.97
CA SER A 91 2.94 6.11 -4.21
C SER A 91 2.10 4.86 -4.34
N LEU A 92 0.89 4.93 -3.81
CA LEU A 92 -0.13 3.89 -3.89
C LEU A 92 -1.31 4.44 -4.69
N ASP A 93 -1.58 3.84 -5.83
CA ASP A 93 -2.77 4.09 -6.63
C ASP A 93 -3.73 2.91 -6.45
N VAL A 94 -4.99 3.22 -6.11
CA VAL A 94 -6.07 2.24 -6.08
C VAL A 94 -6.81 2.34 -7.40
N VAL A 95 -6.93 1.22 -8.10
CA VAL A 95 -7.65 1.11 -9.36
C VAL A 95 -8.98 0.43 -9.07
N ASP A 96 -10.05 1.22 -9.09
CA ASP A 96 -11.43 0.73 -8.99
C ASP A 96 -12.16 0.98 -10.31
N ARG A 97 -12.71 -0.09 -10.89
CA ARG A 97 -13.44 -0.06 -12.17
C ARG A 97 -12.68 0.65 -13.31
N GLY A 98 -11.37 0.46 -13.37
CA GLY A 98 -10.50 1.05 -14.40
C GLY A 98 -10.14 2.53 -14.16
N LYS A 99 -10.66 3.16 -13.10
CA LYS A 99 -10.23 4.49 -12.68
C LYS A 99 -9.13 4.34 -11.63
N SER A 100 -7.95 4.86 -11.96
CA SER A 100 -6.82 4.95 -11.02
C SER A 100 -6.94 6.22 -10.20
N GLU A 101 -6.85 6.09 -8.87
CA GLU A 101 -6.85 7.21 -7.94
C GLU A 101 -5.70 7.08 -6.93
N ARG A 102 -4.94 8.17 -6.77
CA ARG A 102 -3.85 8.25 -5.80
C ARG A 102 -4.41 8.20 -4.39
N SER A 103 -4.11 7.13 -3.67
CA SER A 103 -4.52 6.95 -2.27
C SER A 103 -3.47 7.45 -1.29
N LEU A 104 -2.18 7.24 -1.58
CA LEU A 104 -1.10 7.57 -0.67
C LEU A 104 0.16 8.00 -1.42
N THR A 105 0.88 8.96 -0.86
CA THR A 105 2.25 9.30 -1.27
C THR A 105 3.11 9.45 -0.02
N ILE A 106 4.25 8.75 0.02
CA ILE A 106 5.24 8.80 1.09
C ILE A 106 6.57 9.23 0.49
N GLN A 107 7.23 10.20 1.12
CA GLN A 107 8.61 10.55 0.79
C GLN A 107 9.53 9.96 1.85
N ALA A 108 10.27 8.91 1.49
CA ALA A 108 11.25 8.31 2.37
C ALA A 108 12.61 9.01 2.15
N ARG A 109 13.23 9.46 3.23
CA ARG A 109 14.53 10.14 3.22
C ARG A 109 15.41 9.59 4.32
N LYS A 110 16.69 9.42 4.02
CA LYS A 110 17.71 9.11 5.03
C LYS A 110 17.88 10.31 5.96
N MET A 111 17.83 10.08 7.27
CA MET A 111 18.06 11.16 8.25
C MET A 111 19.43 11.81 8.03
N GLY A 112 19.46 13.14 8.07
CA GLY A 112 20.68 13.94 7.87
C GLY A 112 21.14 14.08 6.42
N ALA A 113 20.43 13.51 5.44
CA ALA A 113 20.65 13.84 4.04
C ALA A 113 20.16 15.27 3.78
N LYS A 114 21.02 16.14 3.23
CA LYS A 114 20.57 17.45 2.75
C LYS A 114 19.69 17.27 1.49
N PRO A 115 18.65 18.12 1.31
CA PRO A 115 17.81 18.12 0.11
C PRO A 115 18.61 18.24 -1.18
#